data_AF-A0AAV4ILL3-F1
#
_entry.id   AF-A0AAV4ILL3-F1
#
_cell.length_a   1.000
_cell.length_b   1.000
_cell.length_c   1.000
_cell.angle_alpha   90.00
_cell.angle_beta   90.00
_cell.angle_gamma   90.00
#
_symmetry.space_group_name_H-M   'P 1'
#
loop_
_entity.id
_entity.type
_entity.pdbx_description
1 polymer ?
#
loop_
_entity_poly.entity_id
_entity_poly.type
_entity_poly.pdbx_seq_one_letter_code
_entity_poly.pdbx_strand_id
1 'polypeptide(L)'
;MCKCPYGTVWSIDDNGCPRCSCKPKPPCPMYKCPALDCPHGPAKDKNGCTTCGCAPGPVCPEPICPFIKCANGLATDANGCKICRCKPPLCPPRFCPRIHCPNGYVKDANGCNTCDCKPPFPICPPLCKMYCPNGFVRDSNGCQICKCRPVIKPICPPVCMIYCQHGNVLDSNGCPTCVCKKPPICPPILCPAVACPHGYENDTDRNGCRIGCGCRKIGLPEM
;
A
#
# COMPACT_ATOMS: atom_id res chain seq x y z
N MET A 1 -31.04 -46.69 -26.30
CA MET A 1 -31.76 -47.23 -25.12
C MET A 1 -32.21 -46.08 -24.23
N CYS A 2 -33.51 -45.96 -23.97
CA CYS A 2 -34.01 -44.96 -23.02
C CYS A 2 -33.65 -45.36 -21.58
N LYS A 3 -32.98 -44.47 -20.85
CA LYS A 3 -32.76 -44.60 -19.40
C LYS A 3 -33.78 -43.72 -18.68
N CYS A 4 -34.96 -44.26 -18.41
CA CYS A 4 -36.02 -43.52 -17.72
C CYS A 4 -36.05 -43.90 -16.22
N PRO A 5 -35.90 -42.94 -15.29
CA PRO A 5 -35.83 -43.22 -13.85
C PRO A 5 -37.14 -43.77 -13.26
N TYR A 6 -38.28 -43.49 -13.89
CA TYR A 6 -39.61 -43.94 -13.45
C TYR A 6 -40.26 -44.94 -14.42
N GLY A 7 -39.45 -45.57 -15.27
CA GLY A 7 -39.88 -46.51 -16.28
C GLY A 7 -40.11 -45.90 -17.65
N THR A 8 -40.14 -46.77 -18.66
CA THR A 8 -40.18 -46.41 -20.08
C THR A 8 -41.50 -46.88 -20.69
N VAL A 9 -42.08 -46.04 -21.54
CA VAL A 9 -43.19 -46.38 -22.44
C VAL A 9 -42.62 -46.55 -23.83
N TRP A 10 -42.94 -47.68 -24.49
CA TRP A 10 -42.52 -47.95 -25.85
C TRP A 10 -43.68 -47.69 -26.81
N SER A 11 -43.36 -47.08 -27.95
CA SER A 11 -44.26 -46.88 -29.07
C SER A 11 -43.51 -47.21 -30.36
N ILE A 12 -44.22 -47.32 -31.47
CA ILE A 12 -43.63 -47.52 -32.80
C ILE A 12 -43.94 -46.25 -33.59
N ASP A 13 -42.95 -45.66 -34.27
CA ASP A 13 -43.20 -44.54 -35.18
C ASP A 13 -43.79 -45.01 -36.52
N ASP A 14 -44.19 -44.07 -37.37
CA ASP A 14 -44.85 -44.39 -38.65
C ASP A 14 -43.94 -45.17 -39.63
N ASN A 15 -42.63 -45.24 -39.36
CA ASN A 15 -41.65 -46.00 -40.14
C ASN A 15 -41.33 -47.38 -39.51
N GLY A 16 -42.06 -47.79 -38.47
CA GLY A 16 -41.86 -49.08 -37.81
C GLY A 16 -40.71 -49.10 -36.79
N CYS A 17 -40.11 -47.96 -36.46
CA CYS A 17 -39.00 -47.90 -35.51
C CYS A 17 -39.49 -47.81 -34.05
N PRO A 18 -38.89 -48.55 -33.11
CA PRO A 18 -39.26 -48.49 -31.71
C PRO A 18 -38.80 -47.17 -31.08
N ARG A 19 -39.76 -46.36 -30.68
CA ARG A 19 -39.55 -45.10 -29.96
C ARG A 19 -39.87 -45.31 -28.48
N CYS A 20 -39.15 -44.60 -27.61
CA CYS A 20 -39.36 -44.68 -26.17
C CYS A 20 -39.55 -43.30 -25.55
N SER A 21 -40.49 -43.22 -24.61
CA SER A 21 -40.82 -42.02 -23.84
C SER A 21 -40.78 -42.34 -22.35
N CYS A 22 -40.38 -41.39 -21.51
CA CYS A 22 -40.31 -41.62 -20.07
C CYS A 22 -41.66 -41.41 -19.39
N LYS A 23 -42.00 -42.29 -18.44
CA LYS A 23 -43.16 -42.08 -17.57
C LYS A 23 -42.94 -40.86 -16.69
N PRO A 24 -44.00 -40.08 -16.40
CA PRO A 24 -43.89 -38.96 -15.46
C PRO A 24 -43.52 -39.48 -14.07
N LYS A 25 -42.84 -38.63 -13.29
CA LYS A 25 -42.52 -38.94 -11.90
C LYS A 25 -43.81 -39.20 -11.12
N PRO A 26 -43.93 -40.34 -10.41
CA PRO A 26 -45.10 -40.60 -9.57
C PRO A 26 -45.21 -39.54 -8.46
N PRO A 27 -46.43 -39.18 -8.04
CA PRO A 27 -46.63 -38.20 -6.98
C PRO A 27 -46.01 -38.69 -5.68
N CYS A 28 -45.45 -37.75 -4.90
CA CYS A 28 -44.87 -38.09 -3.61
C CYS A 28 -45.96 -38.51 -2.63
N PRO A 29 -45.72 -39.55 -1.80
CA PRO A 29 -46.64 -39.93 -0.73
C PRO A 29 -46.76 -38.79 0.29
N MET A 30 -47.98 -38.52 0.74
CA MET A 30 -48.24 -37.52 1.79
C MET A 30 -48.04 -38.16 3.16
N TYR A 31 -46.92 -37.84 3.81
CA TYR A 31 -46.67 -38.22 5.19
C TYR A 31 -47.17 -37.13 6.14
N LYS A 32 -47.92 -37.52 7.19
CA LYS A 32 -48.21 -36.64 8.32
C LYS A 32 -47.00 -36.62 9.25
N CYS A 33 -46.03 -35.74 8.95
CA CYS A 33 -44.85 -35.59 9.79
C CYS A 33 -45.12 -34.70 11.01
N PRO A 34 -44.48 -34.97 12.16
CA PRO A 34 -44.44 -34.01 13.26
C PRO A 34 -43.72 -32.73 12.81
N ALA A 35 -44.05 -31.60 13.44
CA ALA A 35 -43.35 -30.34 13.20
C ALA A 35 -41.92 -30.43 13.78
N LEU A 36 -40.96 -30.77 12.91
CA LEU A 36 -39.55 -30.83 13.24
C LEU A 36 -38.86 -29.57 12.71
N ASP A 37 -38.11 -28.90 13.57
CA ASP A 37 -37.22 -27.80 13.15
C ASP A 37 -35.90 -28.39 12.66
N CYS A 38 -35.77 -28.55 11.34
CA CYS A 38 -34.59 -29.11 10.72
C CYS A 38 -33.68 -27.98 10.20
N PRO A 39 -32.48 -27.76 10.78
CA PRO A 39 -31.59 -26.64 10.40
C PRO A 39 -31.08 -26.72 8.96
N HIS A 40 -31.07 -27.92 8.38
CA HIS A 40 -30.69 -28.17 6.97
C HIS A 40 -31.89 -28.60 6.11
N GLY A 41 -33.10 -28.34 6.60
CA GLY A 41 -34.34 -28.75 5.95
C GLY A 41 -34.65 -30.24 6.10
N PRO A 42 -35.83 -30.67 5.61
CA PRO A 42 -36.26 -32.05 5.73
C PRO A 42 -35.50 -32.95 4.75
N ALA A 43 -35.20 -34.17 5.18
CA ALA A 43 -34.53 -35.16 4.36
C ALA A 43 -35.39 -35.56 3.16
N LYS A 44 -34.73 -35.97 2.07
CA LYS A 44 -35.38 -36.49 0.86
C LYS A 44 -34.94 -37.91 0.59
N ASP A 45 -35.86 -38.73 0.11
CA ASP A 45 -35.56 -40.09 -0.35
C ASP A 45 -34.88 -40.10 -1.73
N LYS A 46 -34.55 -41.29 -2.23
CA LYS A 46 -33.96 -41.52 -3.56
C LYS A 46 -34.79 -41.00 -4.74
N ASN A 47 -36.09 -40.79 -4.54
CA ASN A 47 -37.01 -40.23 -5.53
C ASN A 47 -37.19 -38.72 -5.33
N GLY A 48 -36.47 -38.10 -4.39
CA GLY A 48 -36.57 -36.68 -4.06
C GLY A 48 -37.84 -36.31 -3.31
N CYS A 49 -38.54 -37.27 -2.70
CA CYS A 49 -39.71 -37.02 -1.86
C CYS A 49 -39.28 -36.77 -0.41
N THR A 50 -39.91 -35.78 0.23
CA THR A 50 -39.61 -35.39 1.60
C THR A 50 -39.99 -36.51 2.57
N THR A 51 -39.09 -36.85 3.49
CA THR A 51 -39.32 -37.82 4.56
C THR A 51 -39.48 -37.10 5.91
N CYS A 52 -39.98 -37.79 6.93
CA CYS A 52 -40.13 -37.21 8.27
C CYS A 52 -38.82 -37.17 9.08
N GLY A 53 -37.67 -37.10 8.41
CA GLY A 53 -36.35 -36.95 9.04
C GLY A 53 -35.70 -35.62 8.61
N CYS A 54 -34.64 -35.21 9.30
CA CYS A 54 -33.85 -34.05 8.90
C CYS A 54 -32.72 -34.42 7.94
N ALA A 55 -32.43 -33.54 6.98
CA ALA A 55 -31.27 -33.71 6.12
C ALA A 55 -29.99 -33.66 6.98
N PRO A 56 -28.99 -34.51 6.69
CA PRO A 56 -27.70 -34.44 7.36
C PRO A 56 -27.08 -33.06 7.12
N GLY A 57 -26.51 -32.47 8.17
CA GLY A 57 -25.77 -31.23 8.04
C GLY A 57 -24.50 -31.37 7.21
N PRO A 58 -23.93 -30.25 6.75
CA PRO A 58 -22.66 -30.26 6.04
C PRO A 58 -21.57 -30.81 6.96
N VAL A 59 -20.72 -31.68 6.41
CA VAL A 59 -19.56 -32.21 7.11
C VAL A 59 -18.50 -31.10 7.16
N CYS A 60 -18.25 -30.55 8.35
CA CYS A 60 -17.24 -29.52 8.56
C CYS A 60 -15.98 -30.12 9.19
N PRO A 61 -14.86 -30.25 8.46
CA PRO A 61 -13.57 -30.56 9.07
C PRO A 61 -13.10 -29.38 9.94
N GLU A 62 -12.40 -29.66 11.05
CA GLU A 62 -11.80 -28.59 11.85
C GLU A 62 -10.67 -27.91 11.08
N PRO A 63 -10.70 -26.57 10.94
CA PRO A 63 -9.66 -25.85 10.23
C PRO A 63 -8.42 -25.70 11.13
N ILE A 64 -7.24 -26.02 10.59
CA ILE A 64 -5.95 -25.77 11.24
C ILE A 64 -5.52 -24.34 10.89
N CYS A 65 -5.54 -23.42 11.85
CA CYS A 65 -5.24 -22.00 11.63
C CYS A 65 -4.05 -21.51 12.51
N PRO A 66 -2.80 -21.84 12.15
CA PRO A 66 -1.64 -21.66 13.04
C PRO A 66 -1.25 -20.19 13.29
N PHE A 67 -1.57 -19.28 12.38
CA PHE A 67 -1.14 -17.87 12.44
C PHE A 67 -2.25 -16.89 12.83
N ILE A 68 -3.43 -17.37 13.23
CA ILE A 68 -4.56 -16.50 13.56
C ILE A 68 -5.04 -16.74 15.00
N LYS A 69 -5.09 -15.67 15.79
CA LYS A 69 -5.72 -15.67 17.11
C LYS A 69 -6.85 -14.66 17.10
N CYS A 70 -8.08 -15.14 17.19
CA CYS A 70 -9.27 -14.30 17.09
C CYS A 70 -9.93 -14.13 18.46
N ALA A 71 -10.06 -12.89 18.93
CA ALA A 71 -10.74 -12.58 20.19
C ALA A 71 -12.21 -13.06 20.20
N ASN A 72 -12.90 -12.94 19.05
CA ASN A 72 -14.30 -13.35 18.88
C ASN A 72 -14.45 -14.71 18.16
N GLY A 73 -13.38 -15.50 18.09
CA GLY A 73 -13.37 -16.79 17.38
C GLY A 73 -13.33 -16.69 15.85
N LEU A 74 -13.33 -17.86 15.21
CA LEU A 74 -13.27 -17.99 13.75
C LEU A 74 -14.62 -17.73 13.09
N ALA A 75 -14.60 -17.05 11.96
CA ALA A 75 -15.74 -16.88 11.08
C ALA A 75 -16.18 -18.21 10.48
N THR A 76 -17.43 -18.26 10.02
CA THR A 76 -18.00 -19.42 9.34
C THR A 76 -18.27 -19.10 7.87
N ASP A 77 -18.22 -20.11 7.00
CA ASP A 77 -18.64 -20.03 5.61
C ASP A 77 -20.18 -20.10 5.46
N ALA A 78 -20.67 -20.17 4.21
CA ALA A 78 -22.11 -20.28 3.92
C ALA A 78 -22.75 -21.60 4.42
N ASN A 79 -21.94 -22.63 4.66
CA ASN A 79 -22.36 -23.92 5.21
C ASN A 79 -22.26 -23.96 6.74
N GLY A 80 -21.80 -22.88 7.38
CA GLY A 80 -21.57 -22.82 8.82
C GLY A 80 -20.23 -23.43 9.28
N CYS A 81 -19.35 -23.82 8.35
CA CYS A 81 -18.05 -24.38 8.69
C CYS A 81 -17.06 -23.28 9.06
N LYS A 82 -16.29 -23.49 10.15
CA LYS A 82 -15.26 -22.54 10.58
C LYS A 82 -14.19 -22.39 9.50
N ILE A 83 -13.74 -21.16 9.26
CA ILE A 83 -12.68 -20.82 8.31
C ILE A 83 -11.59 -20.00 9.01
N CYS A 84 -10.37 -19.99 8.48
CA CYS A 84 -9.24 -19.23 9.04
C CYS A 84 -9.35 -17.72 8.80
N ARG A 85 -10.42 -17.12 9.28
CA ARG A 85 -10.70 -15.68 9.28
C ARG A 85 -11.40 -15.33 10.59
N CYS A 86 -11.09 -14.18 11.20
CA CYS A 86 -11.77 -13.81 12.44
C CYS A 86 -13.21 -13.37 12.22
N LYS A 87 -14.09 -13.66 13.18
CA LYS A 87 -15.38 -12.99 13.25
C LYS A 87 -15.18 -11.47 13.39
N PRO A 88 -16.02 -10.66 12.73
CA PRO A 88 -16.00 -9.22 12.96
C PRO A 88 -16.26 -8.92 14.45
N PRO A 89 -15.76 -7.79 14.96
CA PRO A 89 -16.05 -7.37 16.33
C PRO A 89 -17.56 -7.23 16.54
N LEU A 90 -18.06 -7.69 17.69
CA LEU A 90 -19.42 -7.40 18.13
C LEU A 90 -19.48 -5.92 18.51
N CYS A 91 -20.09 -5.12 17.65
CA CYS A 91 -20.28 -3.70 17.91
C CYS A 91 -21.67 -3.46 18.49
N PRO A 92 -21.79 -2.84 19.67
CA PRO A 92 -23.08 -2.46 20.22
C PRO A 92 -23.77 -1.44 19.30
N PRO A 93 -25.11 -1.44 19.24
CA PRO A 93 -25.84 -0.42 18.51
C PRO A 93 -25.47 0.98 19.03
N ARG A 94 -25.06 1.86 18.12
CA ARG A 94 -24.72 3.26 18.40
C ARG A 94 -25.65 4.17 17.63
N PHE A 95 -26.18 5.18 18.31
CA PHE A 95 -26.97 6.24 17.69
C PHE A 95 -26.06 7.41 17.33
N CYS A 96 -25.62 7.45 16.08
CA CYS A 96 -24.87 8.59 15.54
C CYS A 96 -25.82 9.59 14.87
N PRO A 97 -25.49 10.89 14.88
CA PRO A 97 -26.14 11.85 13.99
C PRO A 97 -25.95 11.42 12.53
N ARG A 98 -26.83 11.89 11.62
CA ARG A 98 -26.69 11.64 10.18
C ARG A 98 -25.45 12.36 9.64
N ILE A 99 -24.30 11.70 9.74
CA ILE A 99 -23.01 12.16 9.23
C ILE A 99 -22.51 11.16 8.18
N HIS A 100 -21.87 11.66 7.13
CA HIS A 100 -21.21 10.84 6.12
C HIS A 100 -19.73 11.18 6.09
N CYS A 101 -18.89 10.22 6.46
CA CYS A 101 -17.45 10.39 6.51
C CYS A 101 -16.80 9.82 5.24
N PRO A 102 -16.30 10.65 4.30
CA PRO A 102 -15.72 10.16 3.03
C PRO A 102 -14.47 9.30 3.25
N ASN A 103 -13.71 9.57 4.32
CA ASN A 103 -12.52 8.82 4.71
C ASN A 103 -12.81 7.70 5.73
N GLY A 104 -14.09 7.44 6.01
CA GLY A 104 -14.54 6.48 7.00
C GLY A 104 -14.56 7.02 8.45
N TYR A 105 -15.00 6.16 9.37
CA TYR A 105 -15.20 6.50 10.78
C TYR A 105 -13.99 6.11 11.63
N VAL A 106 -13.72 6.88 12.68
CA VAL A 106 -12.74 6.53 13.72
C VAL A 106 -13.23 5.27 14.44
N LYS A 107 -12.31 4.35 14.76
CA LYS A 107 -12.63 3.11 15.50
C LYS A 107 -12.20 3.23 16.95
N ASP A 108 -12.98 2.66 17.86
CA ASP A 108 -12.62 2.52 19.27
C ASP A 108 -11.64 1.34 19.50
N ALA A 109 -11.26 1.13 20.77
CA ALA A 109 -10.34 0.06 21.17
C ALA A 109 -10.81 -1.35 20.80
N ASN A 110 -12.12 -1.56 20.64
CA ASN A 110 -12.70 -2.84 20.23
C ASN A 110 -12.83 -2.97 18.70
N GLY A 111 -12.38 -1.96 17.95
CA GLY A 111 -12.43 -1.91 16.49
C GLY A 111 -13.79 -1.48 15.95
N CYS A 112 -14.67 -0.93 16.78
CA CYS A 112 -16.02 -0.49 16.39
C CYS A 112 -16.04 0.97 15.98
N ASN A 113 -16.79 1.28 14.93
CA ASN A 113 -16.92 2.65 14.45
C ASN A 113 -17.54 3.54 15.54
N THR A 114 -16.93 4.69 15.73
CA THR A 114 -17.43 5.82 16.52
C THR A 114 -18.24 6.74 15.61
N CYS A 115 -18.83 7.79 16.18
CA CYS A 115 -19.53 8.81 15.40
C CYS A 115 -18.61 9.90 14.84
N ASP A 116 -17.29 9.74 15.01
CA ASP A 116 -16.28 10.70 14.56
C ASP A 116 -15.72 10.31 13.19
N CYS A 117 -15.53 11.29 12.31
CA CYS A 117 -14.91 11.07 11.01
C CYS A 117 -13.39 10.99 11.12
N LYS A 118 -12.77 10.10 10.33
CA LYS A 118 -11.32 10.14 10.16
C LYS A 118 -10.91 11.45 9.49
N PRO A 119 -9.82 12.09 9.97
CA PRO A 119 -9.32 13.30 9.36
C PRO A 119 -8.88 13.02 7.90
N PRO A 120 -8.98 14.02 7.01
CA PRO A 120 -8.61 13.87 5.60
C PRO A 120 -7.11 13.66 5.39
N PHE A 121 -6.29 14.06 6.35
CA PHE A 121 -4.85 13.87 6.34
C PHE A 121 -4.40 13.24 7.67
N PRO A 122 -3.32 12.43 7.66
CA PRO A 122 -2.71 11.96 8.89
C PRO A 122 -2.32 13.16 9.75
N ILE A 123 -2.74 13.15 11.02
CA ILE A 123 -2.35 14.19 11.96
C ILE A 123 -0.88 13.95 12.29
N CYS A 124 -0.01 14.84 11.79
CA CYS A 124 1.43 14.73 11.98
C CYS A 124 1.91 15.55 13.18
N PRO A 125 2.89 15.05 13.94
CA PRO A 125 3.50 15.82 15.02
C PRO A 125 4.27 17.04 14.47
N PRO A 126 4.55 18.05 15.31
CA PRO A 126 5.37 19.19 14.92
C PRO A 126 6.74 18.75 14.41
N LEU A 127 7.16 19.31 13.27
CA LEU A 127 8.48 19.05 12.68
C LEU A 127 9.54 19.97 13.30
N CYS A 128 10.75 19.46 13.51
CA CYS A 128 11.90 20.25 13.97
C CYS A 128 12.29 21.32 12.94
N LYS A 129 12.93 22.39 13.44
CA LYS A 129 13.32 23.57 12.65
C LYS A 129 14.64 23.42 11.86
N MET A 130 15.13 22.20 11.65
CA MET A 130 16.37 21.99 10.91
C MET A 130 16.15 22.05 9.40
N TYR A 131 17.17 22.45 8.65
CA TYR A 131 17.14 22.41 7.19
C TYR A 131 17.70 21.07 6.67
N CYS A 132 16.89 20.35 5.88
CA CYS A 132 17.33 19.14 5.18
C CYS A 132 17.33 19.41 3.66
N PRO A 133 18.50 19.41 2.98
CA PRO A 133 18.60 19.79 1.57
C PRO A 133 17.80 18.87 0.63
N ASN A 134 17.69 17.59 0.98
CA ASN A 134 16.90 16.59 0.23
C ASN A 134 15.56 16.27 0.91
N GLY A 135 15.10 17.11 1.83
CA GLY A 135 13.88 16.91 2.59
C GLY A 135 13.99 15.86 3.70
N PHE A 136 12.87 15.68 4.41
CA PHE A 136 12.76 14.79 5.58
C PHE A 136 12.31 13.37 5.20
N VAL A 137 12.72 12.40 6.01
CA VAL A 137 12.19 11.02 5.99
C VAL A 137 10.73 11.04 6.45
N ARG A 138 9.92 10.08 5.95
CA ARG A 138 8.52 9.89 6.38
C ARG A 138 8.37 8.58 7.16
N ASP A 139 7.45 8.56 8.12
CA ASP A 139 7.04 7.35 8.83
C ASP A 139 6.00 6.52 8.04
N SER A 140 5.51 5.42 8.63
CA SER A 140 4.49 4.55 8.03
C SER A 140 3.13 5.22 7.83
N ASN A 141 2.87 6.32 8.53
CA ASN A 141 1.65 7.11 8.41
C ASN A 141 1.81 8.25 7.39
N GLY A 142 2.99 8.39 6.78
CA GLY A 142 3.30 9.44 5.82
C GLY A 142 3.74 10.77 6.44
N CYS A 143 3.92 10.83 7.76
CA CYS A 143 4.35 12.04 8.46
C CYS A 143 5.86 12.23 8.39
N GLN A 144 6.30 13.47 8.18
CA GLN A 144 7.72 13.80 8.21
C GLN A 144 8.26 13.65 9.63
N ILE A 145 9.41 13.02 9.75
CA ILE A 145 10.13 12.87 11.01
C ILE A 145 11.39 13.72 11.01
N CYS A 146 11.94 14.00 12.18
CA CYS A 146 13.17 14.76 12.39
C CYS A 146 14.45 14.00 11.98
N LYS A 147 14.49 13.61 10.71
CA LYS A 147 15.61 12.90 10.10
C LYS A 147 15.69 13.31 8.63
N CYS A 148 16.84 13.81 8.21
CA CYS A 148 17.07 14.14 6.80
C CYS A 148 17.17 12.88 5.95
N ARG A 149 16.70 12.97 4.70
CA ARG A 149 16.99 11.96 3.69
C ARG A 149 18.50 11.92 3.41
N PRO A 150 19.08 10.73 3.18
CA PRO A 150 20.49 10.61 2.90
C PRO A 150 20.84 11.38 1.61
N VAL A 151 21.99 12.03 1.62
CA VAL A 151 22.59 12.58 0.40
C VAL A 151 23.14 11.39 -0.38
N ILE A 152 22.50 11.06 -1.50
CA ILE A 152 23.05 10.08 -2.44
C ILE A 152 24.21 10.78 -3.15
N LYS A 153 25.43 10.60 -2.64
CA LYS A 153 26.63 10.96 -3.40
C LYS A 153 26.83 9.87 -4.46
N PRO A 154 27.05 10.23 -5.74
CA PRO A 154 27.36 9.25 -6.77
C PRO A 154 28.66 8.52 -6.38
N ILE A 155 28.66 7.19 -6.51
CA ILE A 155 29.88 6.40 -6.37
C ILE A 155 30.71 6.65 -7.64
N CYS A 156 31.82 7.37 -7.49
CA CYS A 156 32.68 7.71 -8.61
C CYS A 156 33.84 6.72 -8.75
N PRO A 157 34.23 6.35 -9.99
CA PRO A 157 35.42 5.56 -10.23
C PRO A 157 36.70 6.33 -9.82
N PRO A 158 37.83 5.64 -9.59
CA PRO A 158 39.11 6.30 -9.37
C PRO A 158 39.47 7.18 -10.57
N VAL A 159 39.95 8.38 -10.29
CA VAL A 159 40.43 9.33 -11.31
C VAL A 159 41.94 9.19 -11.45
N CYS A 160 42.46 9.47 -12.64
CA CYS A 160 43.89 9.50 -12.91
C CYS A 160 44.64 10.50 -12.01
N MET A 161 45.94 10.28 -11.78
CA MET A 161 46.78 11.10 -10.90
C MET A 161 47.26 12.41 -11.57
N ILE A 162 46.38 13.12 -12.28
CA ILE A 162 46.71 14.44 -12.83
C ILE A 162 46.41 15.53 -11.79
N TYR A 163 47.30 16.51 -11.68
CA TYR A 163 47.05 17.71 -10.89
C TYR A 163 46.42 18.80 -11.76
N CYS A 164 45.18 19.17 -11.49
CA CYS A 164 44.47 20.25 -12.16
C CYS A 164 44.28 21.44 -11.21
N GLN A 165 44.96 22.55 -11.48
CA GLN A 165 44.92 23.76 -10.63
C GLN A 165 43.50 24.33 -10.43
N HIS A 166 42.62 24.20 -11.44
CA HIS A 166 41.23 24.67 -11.39
C HIS A 166 40.21 23.52 -11.23
N GLY A 167 40.69 22.32 -10.88
CA GLY A 167 39.88 21.11 -10.72
C GLY A 167 39.58 20.35 -12.03
N ASN A 168 38.97 19.18 -11.88
CA ASN A 168 38.59 18.30 -12.99
C ASN A 168 37.21 18.67 -13.58
N VAL A 169 37.03 18.41 -14.86
CA VAL A 169 35.73 18.42 -15.53
C VAL A 169 34.89 17.27 -14.97
N LEU A 170 33.61 17.51 -14.71
CA LEU A 170 32.69 16.48 -14.22
C LEU A 170 31.94 15.82 -15.38
N ASP A 171 31.64 14.53 -15.26
CA ASP A 171 30.75 13.83 -16.17
C ASP A 171 29.26 14.14 -15.88
N SER A 172 28.35 13.51 -16.64
CA SER A 172 26.90 13.67 -16.48
C SER A 172 26.37 13.19 -15.12
N ASN A 173 27.11 12.35 -14.41
CA ASN A 173 26.77 11.84 -13.08
C ASN A 173 27.42 12.68 -11.96
N GLY A 174 28.18 13.73 -12.31
CA GLY A 174 28.88 14.58 -11.36
C GLY A 174 30.21 14.00 -10.87
N CYS A 175 30.76 12.99 -11.54
CA CYS A 175 32.03 12.38 -11.18
C CYS A 175 33.21 13.07 -11.87
N PRO A 176 34.35 13.27 -11.19
CA PRO A 176 35.52 13.89 -11.79
C PRO A 176 36.11 13.02 -12.90
N THR A 177 36.45 13.65 -14.02
CA THR A 177 37.08 13.00 -15.18
C THR A 177 38.57 13.30 -15.23
N CYS A 178 39.32 12.61 -16.09
CA CYS A 178 40.75 12.84 -16.31
C CYS A 178 41.05 14.08 -17.19
N VAL A 179 40.23 15.12 -17.08
CA VAL A 179 40.33 16.33 -17.92
C VAL A 179 40.30 17.55 -17.02
N CYS A 180 41.31 18.42 -17.12
CA CYS A 180 41.34 19.66 -16.35
C CYS A 180 40.34 20.68 -16.89
N LYS A 181 39.69 21.41 -15.96
CA LYS A 181 38.95 22.63 -16.32
C LYS A 181 39.91 23.66 -16.90
N LYS A 182 39.45 24.38 -17.93
CA LYS A 182 40.17 25.54 -18.45
C LYS A 182 40.26 26.62 -17.37
N PRO A 183 41.34 27.42 -17.36
CA PRO A 183 41.42 28.56 -16.44
C PRO A 183 40.22 29.49 -16.63
N PRO A 184 39.68 30.06 -15.54
CA PRO A 184 38.58 31.01 -15.63
C PRO A 184 39.04 32.24 -16.41
N ILE A 185 38.20 32.69 -17.33
CA ILE A 185 38.44 33.93 -18.07
C ILE A 185 38.02 35.08 -17.15
N CYS A 186 39.00 35.82 -16.64
CA CYS A 186 38.71 36.98 -15.80
C CYS A 186 38.46 38.22 -16.65
N PRO A 187 37.37 38.95 -16.42
CA PRO A 187 37.14 40.22 -17.10
C PRO A 187 38.23 41.22 -16.70
N PRO A 188 38.69 42.08 -17.63
CA PRO A 188 39.65 43.12 -17.29
C PRO A 188 38.99 44.11 -16.33
N ILE A 189 39.63 44.34 -15.19
CA ILE A 189 39.25 45.42 -14.28
C ILE A 189 40.07 46.64 -14.63
N LEU A 190 39.38 47.74 -14.94
CA LEU A 190 40.01 49.04 -15.09
C LEU A 190 40.15 49.68 -13.71
N CYS A 191 41.30 49.48 -13.08
CA CYS A 191 41.64 50.19 -11.85
C CYS A 191 42.14 51.60 -12.20
N PRO A 192 41.73 52.64 -11.46
CA PRO A 192 42.46 53.91 -11.49
C PRO A 192 43.90 53.67 -11.04
N ALA A 193 44.85 54.47 -11.57
CA ALA A 193 46.27 54.38 -11.24
C ALA A 193 46.55 54.86 -9.81
N VAL A 194 46.03 54.13 -8.82
CA VAL A 194 46.21 54.38 -7.40
C VAL A 194 47.42 53.57 -6.95
N ALA A 195 48.46 54.24 -6.48
CA ALA A 195 49.60 53.60 -5.85
C ALA A 195 49.22 53.21 -4.41
N CYS A 196 49.24 51.92 -4.10
CA CYS A 196 49.04 51.41 -2.74
C CYS A 196 50.41 51.22 -2.05
N PRO A 197 50.78 52.05 -1.05
CA PRO A 197 52.11 51.98 -0.41
C PRO A 197 52.39 50.65 0.29
N HIS A 198 51.34 49.93 0.68
CA HIS A 198 51.40 48.65 1.40
C HIS A 198 50.84 47.48 0.58
N GLY A 199 50.78 47.64 -0.74
CA GLY A 199 50.29 46.64 -1.67
C GLY A 199 48.77 46.64 -1.84
N TYR A 200 48.31 45.93 -2.87
CA TYR A 200 46.91 45.77 -3.20
C TYR A 200 46.26 44.66 -2.34
N GLU A 201 44.96 44.81 -2.12
CA GLU A 201 44.10 43.79 -1.52
C GLU A 201 43.85 42.66 -2.53
N ASN A 202 43.87 41.41 -2.07
CA ASN A 202 43.64 40.24 -2.90
C ASN A 202 42.15 39.85 -2.85
N ASP A 203 41.29 40.73 -3.33
CA ASP A 203 39.86 40.45 -3.45
C ASP A 203 39.59 39.67 -4.72
N THR A 204 39.27 38.39 -4.57
CA THR A 204 38.90 37.50 -5.67
C THR A 204 37.49 36.95 -5.51
N ASP A 205 36.78 36.74 -6.62
CA ASP A 205 35.54 35.98 -6.62
C ASP A 205 35.76 34.48 -6.37
N ARG A 206 34.69 33.68 -6.42
CA ARG A 206 34.76 32.21 -6.25
C ARG A 206 35.55 31.50 -7.35
N ASN A 207 35.84 32.17 -8.46
CA ASN A 207 36.65 31.67 -9.56
C ASN A 207 38.10 32.18 -9.48
N GLY A 208 38.47 32.93 -8.44
CA GLY A 208 39.82 33.49 -8.30
C GLY A 208 40.07 34.72 -9.17
N CYS A 209 39.04 35.31 -9.79
CA CYS A 209 39.18 36.54 -10.56
C CYS A 209 39.20 37.74 -9.63
N ARG A 210 40.17 38.64 -9.81
CA ARG A 210 40.21 39.92 -9.10
C ARG A 210 38.88 40.64 -9.29
N ILE A 211 38.29 41.16 -8.21
CA ILE A 211 37.02 41.91 -8.25
C ILE A 211 37.14 43.36 -7.78
N GLY A 212 38.29 43.74 -7.20
CA GLY A 212 38.48 45.05 -6.61
C GLY A 212 39.89 45.61 -6.76
N CYS A 213 40.00 46.92 -6.55
CA CYS A 213 41.26 47.68 -6.59
C CYS A 213 41.62 48.24 -5.21
N GLY A 214 41.20 47.56 -4.13
CA GLY A 214 41.47 47.99 -2.76
C GLY A 214 42.96 48.05 -2.43
N CYS A 215 43.34 48.99 -1.56
CA CYS A 215 44.66 49.02 -0.93
C CYS A 215 44.57 48.36 0.45
N ARG A 216 45.57 47.56 0.81
CA ARG A 216 45.65 47.01 2.17
C ARG A 216 45.76 48.14 3.18
N LYS A 217 44.88 48.14 4.18
CA LYS A 217 44.96 49.03 5.34
C LYS A 217 45.88 48.39 6.38
N ILE A 218 46.85 49.14 6.90
CA ILE A 218 47.58 48.72 8.10
C ILE A 218 46.64 48.96 9.28
N GLY A 219 46.21 47.89 9.96
CA GLY A 219 45.53 48.03 11.24
C GLY A 219 46.49 48.63 12.27
N LEU A 220 46.05 49.68 12.98
CA LEU A 220 46.58 49.97 14.31
C LEU A 220 46.36 48.72 15.17
N PRO A 221 47.32 48.30 16.02
CA PRO A 221 47.13 47.18 16.93
C PRO A 221 45.89 47.43 17.80
N GLU A 222 45.04 46.43 17.91
CA GLU A 222 43.83 46.46 18.74
C GLU A 222 44.20 46.82 20.20
N MET A 223 43.51 47.82 20.76
CA MET A 223 43.54 48.15 22.20
C MET A 223 42.57 47.28 22.98
#